data_AF-A0A2V2B5S0-F1
#
_entry.id   AF-A0A2V2B5S0-F1
#
_cell.length_a   1.000
_cell.length_b   1.000
_cell.length_c   1.000
_cell.angle_alpha   90.00
_cell.angle_beta   90.00
_cell.angle_gamma   90.00
#
_symmetry.space_group_name_H-M   'P 1'
#
loop_
_entity.id
_entity.type
_entity.pdbx_description
1 polymer ?
#
loop_
_entity_poly.entity_id
_entity_poly.type
_entity_poly.pdbx_seq_one_letter_code
_entity_poly.pdbx_strand_id
1 'polypeptide(L)'
;MVTRGASKPVLGVVVALAVAVGAAALWPAAEDPGGTDGPRGTADCAEVLAFARMAPPALSRDGRCDRTAAADGRTSVLGTFRMEHVDVEAWVASFPKAPEQVACPGPHPQNYDPESEGCFALTHDVPQPGRAAGLRLRITPEVGTTVKVRFDAS
;
A
#
# COMPACT_ATOMS: atom_id res chain seq x y z
N MET A 1 -68.01 -29.66 11.30
CA MET A 1 -67.58 -28.51 12.14
C MET A 1 -66.05 -28.48 12.11
N VAL A 2 -65.50 -27.32 11.72
CA VAL A 2 -64.07 -26.88 11.76
C VAL A 2 -63.05 -27.51 10.80
N THR A 3 -62.71 -26.70 9.81
CA THR A 3 -61.55 -26.70 8.89
C THR A 3 -60.26 -26.14 9.54
N ARG A 4 -59.08 -26.52 9.03
CA ARG A 4 -57.80 -25.76 8.87
C ARG A 4 -56.64 -26.78 8.83
N GLY A 5 -55.60 -26.71 8.00
CA GLY A 5 -55.14 -25.80 6.97
C GLY A 5 -53.81 -26.37 6.45
N ALA A 6 -53.62 -26.37 5.14
CA ALA A 6 -52.45 -26.97 4.47
C ALA A 6 -51.17 -26.14 4.72
N SER A 7 -50.11 -26.80 5.21
CA SER A 7 -48.76 -26.24 5.35
C SER A 7 -47.83 -26.82 4.28
N LYS A 8 -47.15 -25.90 3.61
CA LYS A 8 -46.29 -26.04 2.43
C LYS A 8 -44.90 -26.67 2.74
N PRO A 9 -44.14 -27.07 1.70
CA PRO A 9 -43.16 -28.15 1.73
C PRO A 9 -41.75 -27.66 2.07
N VAL A 10 -41.03 -28.41 2.90
CA VAL A 10 -39.59 -28.24 3.16
C VAL A 10 -39.11 -29.55 3.84
N LEU A 11 -37.95 -30.15 3.64
CA LEU A 11 -36.63 -29.74 3.15
C LEU A 11 -36.03 -30.89 2.34
N GLY A 12 -35.42 -30.55 1.21
CA GLY A 12 -34.42 -31.40 0.58
C GLY A 12 -33.06 -31.24 1.27
N VAL A 13 -32.50 -32.37 1.70
CA VAL A 13 -31.18 -32.86 1.26
C VAL A 13 -29.94 -32.02 1.62
N VAL A 14 -29.21 -32.58 2.59
CA VAL A 14 -27.75 -32.83 2.63
C VAL A 14 -26.84 -31.78 3.27
N VAL A 15 -26.36 -32.21 4.43
CA VAL A 15 -25.15 -31.82 5.15
C VAL A 15 -23.91 -32.04 4.28
N ALA A 16 -23.04 -31.05 4.20
CA ALA A 16 -21.61 -31.30 4.01
C ALA A 16 -20.77 -30.21 4.70
N LEU A 17 -19.87 -30.70 5.56
CA LEU A 17 -18.80 -30.00 6.27
C LEU A 17 -18.01 -29.04 5.36
N ALA A 18 -17.49 -27.94 5.92
CA ALA A 18 -16.04 -27.71 5.96
C ALA A 18 -15.67 -26.34 6.59
N VAL A 19 -14.89 -26.45 7.68
CA VAL A 19 -13.73 -25.64 8.05
C VAL A 19 -13.94 -24.16 8.37
N ALA A 20 -13.87 -23.86 9.66
CA ALA A 20 -13.47 -22.57 10.19
C ALA A 20 -12.03 -22.27 9.75
N VAL A 21 -11.84 -21.21 8.95
CA VAL A 21 -10.56 -20.53 8.77
C VAL A 21 -10.75 -19.11 9.24
N GLY A 22 -9.88 -18.71 10.17
CA GLY A 22 -9.96 -17.45 10.90
C GLY A 22 -10.02 -16.24 9.98
N ALA A 23 -10.64 -15.18 10.51
CA ALA A 23 -10.62 -13.84 9.95
C ALA A 23 -9.17 -13.33 9.88
N ALA A 24 -8.48 -13.69 8.80
CA ALA A 24 -7.32 -12.96 8.35
C ALA A 24 -7.82 -11.61 7.87
N ALA A 25 -7.33 -10.55 8.50
CA ALA A 25 -7.48 -9.19 8.03
C ALA A 25 -7.08 -9.15 6.54
N LEU A 26 -8.09 -9.03 5.68
CA LEU A 26 -7.95 -8.88 4.24
C LEU A 26 -7.26 -7.53 3.97
N TRP A 27 -5.93 -7.53 3.93
CA TRP A 27 -5.25 -6.64 3.01
C TRP A 27 -5.74 -6.98 1.60
N PRO A 28 -6.11 -6.00 0.76
CA PRO A 28 -6.35 -6.28 -0.63
C PRO A 28 -5.00 -6.72 -1.23
N ALA A 29 -4.86 -8.03 -1.46
CA ALA A 29 -4.05 -8.49 -2.57
C ALA A 29 -4.70 -7.88 -3.82
N ALA A 30 -4.16 -6.75 -4.28
CA ALA A 30 -4.49 -6.20 -5.58
C ALA A 30 -3.86 -7.11 -6.65
N GLU A 31 -4.43 -8.30 -6.80
CA GLU A 31 -4.47 -8.99 -8.08
C GLU A 31 -5.57 -8.30 -8.87
N ASP A 32 -5.19 -7.53 -9.88
CA ASP A 32 -6.03 -6.71 -10.76
C ASP A 32 -7.37 -7.38 -11.14
N PRO A 33 -8.53 -6.85 -10.67
CA PRO A 33 -9.81 -7.22 -11.23
C PRO A 33 -10.66 -5.95 -11.41
N GLY A 34 -10.50 -5.26 -12.55
CA GLY A 34 -11.47 -4.30 -13.09
C GLY A 34 -12.25 -3.46 -12.07
N GLY A 35 -11.66 -2.35 -11.60
CA GLY A 35 -12.30 -1.44 -10.66
C GLY A 35 -11.93 0.01 -10.92
N THR A 36 -12.65 0.66 -11.85
CA THR A 36 -12.71 2.11 -12.10
C THR A 36 -11.47 2.93 -11.72
N ASP A 37 -10.37 2.69 -12.42
CA ASP A 37 -9.19 3.54 -12.34
C ASP A 37 -9.48 4.88 -13.02
N GLY A 38 -9.48 5.96 -12.24
CA GLY A 38 -9.28 7.28 -12.79
C GLY A 38 -7.95 7.34 -13.58
N PRO A 39 -7.79 8.28 -14.52
CA PRO A 39 -6.61 8.34 -15.37
C PRO A 39 -5.33 8.44 -14.52
N ARG A 40 -4.46 7.43 -14.63
CA ARG A 40 -3.08 7.47 -14.10
C ARG A 40 -2.27 8.43 -14.97
N GLY A 41 -1.98 9.61 -14.45
CA GLY A 41 -1.09 10.58 -15.10
C GLY A 41 0.33 10.45 -14.57
N THR A 42 1.34 10.50 -15.44
CA THR A 42 2.72 10.70 -14.99
C THR A 42 2.79 12.06 -14.30
N ALA A 43 3.11 12.06 -13.01
CA ALA A 43 3.18 13.26 -12.19
C ALA A 43 4.64 13.62 -11.88
N ASP A 44 4.89 14.91 -11.66
CA ASP A 44 6.19 15.37 -11.20
C ASP A 44 6.47 14.79 -9.79
N CYS A 45 7.62 14.14 -9.62
CA CYS A 45 7.95 13.48 -8.36
C CYS A 45 8.14 14.47 -7.20
N ALA A 46 8.55 15.71 -7.46
CA ALA A 46 8.65 16.72 -6.41
C ALA A 46 7.25 17.18 -5.95
N GLU A 47 6.30 17.35 -6.87
CA GLU A 47 4.90 17.65 -6.53
C GLU A 47 4.27 16.50 -5.70
N VAL A 48 4.49 15.26 -6.14
CA VAL A 48 3.98 14.06 -5.46
C VAL A 48 4.56 13.90 -4.06
N LEU A 49 5.87 14.08 -3.90
CA LEU A 49 6.50 14.00 -2.57
C LEU A 49 6.08 15.17 -1.67
N ALA A 50 5.85 16.36 -2.24
CA ALA A 50 5.28 17.46 -1.49
C ALA A 50 3.87 17.10 -0.97
N PHE A 51 3.03 16.42 -1.74
CA PHE A 51 1.75 15.89 -1.25
C PHE A 51 1.96 14.93 -0.06
N ALA A 52 2.98 14.06 -0.13
CA ALA A 52 3.38 13.16 0.94
C ALA A 52 4.08 13.86 2.14
N ARG A 53 4.27 15.19 2.08
CA ARG A 53 5.00 16.02 3.05
C ARG A 53 6.48 15.68 3.17
N MET A 54 7.09 15.30 2.05
CA MET A 54 8.50 14.96 1.93
C MET A 54 9.18 15.81 0.86
N ALA A 55 10.50 15.90 0.93
CA ALA A 55 11.34 16.38 -0.14
C ALA A 55 11.87 15.20 -0.98
N PRO A 56 12.08 15.38 -2.29
CA PRO A 56 12.83 14.42 -3.10
C PRO A 56 14.26 14.22 -2.56
N PRO A 57 14.80 12.99 -2.57
CA PRO A 57 16.20 12.77 -2.25
C PRO A 57 17.07 13.45 -3.32
N ALA A 58 18.09 14.20 -2.89
CA ALA A 58 18.93 15.01 -3.77
C ALA A 58 19.64 14.20 -4.86
N LEU A 59 19.96 12.94 -4.59
CA LEU A 59 20.72 12.04 -5.47
C LEU A 59 19.86 10.87 -6.01
N SER A 60 18.55 11.06 -6.09
CA SER A 60 17.65 10.05 -6.66
C SER A 60 17.70 10.02 -8.19
N ARG A 61 17.55 8.82 -8.76
CA ARG A 61 17.52 8.57 -10.21
C ARG A 61 16.38 7.63 -10.59
N ASP A 62 16.08 7.54 -11.89
CA ASP A 62 15.00 6.71 -12.44
C ASP A 62 13.63 6.92 -11.76
N GLY A 63 13.35 8.16 -11.36
CA GLY A 63 12.11 8.54 -10.70
C GLY A 63 10.89 8.34 -11.60
N ARG A 64 9.90 7.62 -11.10
CA ARG A 64 8.55 7.53 -11.70
C ARG A 64 7.53 7.77 -10.60
N CYS A 65 6.64 8.73 -10.82
CA CYS A 65 5.59 9.05 -9.88
C CYS A 65 4.25 9.15 -10.60
N ASP A 66 3.23 8.61 -9.96
CA ASP A 66 1.85 8.58 -10.42
C ASP A 66 0.95 9.18 -9.34
N ARG A 67 -0.05 9.92 -9.76
CA ARG A 67 -1.09 10.47 -8.89
C ARG A 67 -2.45 9.95 -9.34
N THR A 68 -3.21 9.44 -8.39
CA THR A 68 -4.55 8.90 -8.63
C THR A 68 -5.54 9.63 -7.75
N ALA A 69 -6.63 10.12 -8.35
CA ALA A 69 -7.78 10.66 -7.62
C ALA A 69 -8.92 9.65 -7.73
N ALA A 70 -9.38 9.14 -6.58
CA ALA A 70 -10.55 8.29 -6.49
C ALA A 70 -11.85 9.11 -6.64
N ALA A 71 -12.92 8.45 -7.05
CA ALA A 71 -14.23 9.10 -7.27
C ALA A 71 -14.84 9.69 -5.98
N ASP A 72 -14.42 9.21 -4.81
CA ASP A 72 -14.80 9.75 -3.49
C ASP A 72 -13.97 10.96 -3.05
N GLY A 73 -13.09 11.47 -3.92
CA GLY A 73 -12.24 12.63 -3.66
C GLY A 73 -10.94 12.31 -2.92
N ARG A 74 -10.69 11.04 -2.54
CA ARG A 74 -9.39 10.65 -1.98
C ARG A 74 -8.32 10.71 -3.05
N THR A 75 -7.15 11.22 -2.69
CA THR A 75 -5.97 11.23 -3.56
C THR A 75 -4.96 10.24 -2.98
N SER A 76 -4.41 9.38 -3.83
CA SER A 76 -3.21 8.61 -3.52
C SER A 76 -2.12 8.94 -4.51
N VAL A 77 -0.88 8.80 -4.06
CA VAL A 77 0.29 8.94 -4.91
C VAL A 77 1.19 7.73 -4.72
N LEU A 78 1.73 7.26 -5.84
CA LEU A 78 2.70 6.19 -5.87
C LEU A 78 3.98 6.74 -6.49
N GLY A 79 5.13 6.37 -5.96
CA GLY A 79 6.37 6.63 -6.68
C GLY A 79 7.43 5.58 -6.44
N THR A 80 8.37 5.55 -7.38
CA THR A 80 9.56 4.72 -7.31
C THR A 80 10.77 5.51 -7.78
N PHE A 81 11.90 5.33 -7.11
CA PHE A 81 13.19 5.87 -7.55
C PHE A 81 14.32 4.98 -7.03
N ARG A 82 15.53 5.23 -7.51
CA ARG A 82 16.76 4.59 -7.05
C ARG A 82 17.69 5.59 -6.41
N MET A 83 18.46 5.14 -5.44
CA MET A 83 19.52 5.92 -4.78
C MET A 83 20.52 4.98 -4.11
N GLU A 84 21.64 5.53 -3.61
CA GLU A 84 22.58 4.74 -2.81
C GLU A 84 22.01 4.45 -1.42
N HIS A 85 22.35 3.30 -0.84
CA HIS A 85 21.88 2.88 0.48
C HIS A 85 22.18 3.93 1.56
N VAL A 86 23.38 4.51 1.53
CA VAL A 86 23.82 5.55 2.48
C VAL A 86 22.96 6.82 2.40
N ASP A 87 22.43 7.14 1.21
CA ASP A 87 21.60 8.32 1.02
C ASP A 87 20.17 8.09 1.55
N VAL A 88 19.72 6.83 1.64
CA VAL A 88 18.39 6.50 2.18
C VAL A 88 18.31 6.88 3.64
N GLU A 89 19.34 6.56 4.43
CA GLU A 89 19.40 6.89 5.85
C GLU A 89 19.31 8.41 6.05
N ALA A 90 20.09 9.18 5.28
CA ALA A 90 20.07 10.63 5.32
C ALA A 90 18.70 11.20 4.90
N TRP A 91 18.07 10.61 3.89
CA TRP A 91 16.75 11.02 3.43
C TRP A 91 15.66 10.72 4.48
N VAL A 92 15.65 9.53 5.07
CA VAL A 92 14.71 9.15 6.14
C VAL A 92 14.92 10.01 7.38
N ALA A 93 16.16 10.35 7.71
CA ALA A 93 16.48 11.25 8.82
C ALA A 93 15.96 12.70 8.61
N SER A 94 15.64 13.09 7.37
CA SER A 94 15.03 14.39 7.07
C SER A 94 13.53 14.44 7.37
N PHE A 95 12.90 13.31 7.70
CA PHE A 95 11.48 13.27 7.97
C PHE A 95 11.14 13.95 9.30
N PRO A 96 9.94 14.54 9.42
CA PRO A 96 9.53 15.20 10.66
C PRO A 96 9.42 14.24 11.85
N LYS A 97 9.30 12.93 11.58
CA LYS A 97 9.23 11.85 12.57
C LYS A 97 9.88 10.61 11.97
N ALA A 98 10.54 9.83 12.82
CA ALA A 98 11.10 8.55 12.41
C ALA A 98 9.99 7.60 11.96
N PRO A 99 10.08 7.02 10.76
CA PRO A 99 9.08 6.06 10.30
C PRO A 99 9.23 4.74 11.07
N GLU A 100 8.11 4.09 11.35
CA GLU A 100 8.07 2.83 12.09
C GLU A 100 8.35 1.67 11.14
N GLN A 101 9.20 0.74 11.54
CA GLN A 101 9.42 -0.48 10.76
C GLN A 101 8.18 -1.36 10.81
N VAL A 102 7.75 -1.86 9.66
CA VAL A 102 6.58 -2.72 9.50
C VAL A 102 6.91 -3.93 8.65
N ALA A 103 6.10 -4.97 8.75
CA ALA A 103 6.25 -6.13 7.87
C ALA A 103 6.03 -5.72 6.40
N CYS A 104 6.92 -6.14 5.52
CA CYS A 104 6.74 -5.99 4.08
C CYS A 104 5.56 -6.84 3.59
N PRO A 105 4.58 -6.26 2.88
CA PRO A 105 3.47 -7.02 2.35
C PRO A 105 3.86 -7.81 1.08
N GLY A 106 3.24 -8.98 0.90
CA GLY A 106 3.33 -9.80 -0.31
C GLY A 106 4.25 -11.02 -0.18
N PRO A 107 4.24 -11.92 -1.18
CA PRO A 107 5.12 -13.08 -1.19
C PRO A 107 6.57 -12.67 -1.35
N HIS A 108 7.44 -13.24 -0.52
CA HIS A 108 8.88 -13.07 -0.61
C HIS A 108 9.43 -13.93 -1.76
N PRO A 109 10.29 -13.41 -2.65
CA PRO A 109 10.99 -14.24 -3.63
C PRO A 109 11.86 -15.30 -2.93
N GLN A 110 12.20 -16.40 -3.61
CA GLN A 110 12.94 -17.52 -3.00
C GLN A 110 14.35 -17.17 -2.49
N ASN A 111 14.95 -16.09 -3.02
CA ASN A 111 16.24 -15.55 -2.57
C ASN A 111 16.07 -14.26 -1.75
N TYR A 112 14.93 -14.12 -1.08
CA TYR A 112 14.62 -12.97 -0.24
C TYR A 112 15.49 -12.98 1.01
N ASP A 113 16.28 -11.93 1.18
CA ASP A 113 16.94 -11.62 2.43
C ASP A 113 16.10 -10.60 3.22
N PRO A 114 15.42 -11.03 4.31
CA PRO A 114 14.61 -10.15 5.15
C PRO A 114 15.41 -9.07 5.88
N GLU A 115 16.72 -9.27 6.07
CA GLU A 115 17.57 -8.26 6.72
C GLU A 115 17.94 -7.14 5.76
N SER A 116 17.87 -7.42 4.46
CA SER A 116 18.23 -6.48 3.40
C SER A 116 17.05 -5.62 2.93
N GLU A 117 15.81 -6.12 2.99
CA GLU A 117 14.61 -5.35 2.64
C GLU A 117 13.97 -4.67 3.86
N GLY A 118 13.66 -3.37 3.72
CA GLY A 118 13.01 -2.59 4.79
C GLY A 118 11.69 -2.00 4.35
N CYS A 119 10.61 -2.30 5.09
CA CYS A 119 9.34 -1.60 4.94
C CYS A 119 9.06 -0.73 6.15
N PHE A 120 8.56 0.47 5.88
CA PHE A 120 8.33 1.48 6.90
C PHE A 120 6.99 2.17 6.69
N ALA A 121 6.36 2.56 7.79
CA ALA A 121 5.14 3.35 7.79
C ALA A 121 5.37 4.64 8.57
N LEU A 122 4.91 5.76 8.02
CA LEU A 122 4.90 7.05 8.68
C LEU A 122 3.47 7.57 8.69
N THR A 123 2.91 7.77 9.88
CA THR A 123 1.64 8.46 10.06
C THR A 123 1.90 9.91 10.46
N HIS A 124 1.22 10.85 9.80
CA HIS A 124 1.28 12.26 10.14
C HIS A 124 0.22 12.58 11.20
N ASP A 125 0.67 12.92 12.41
CA ASP A 125 -0.22 13.11 13.57
C ASP A 125 -1.19 14.30 13.42
N VAL A 126 -0.83 15.29 12.57
CA VAL A 126 -1.65 16.48 12.32
C VAL A 126 -2.26 16.41 10.91
N PRO A 127 -3.59 16.35 10.77
CA PRO A 127 -4.27 16.44 9.48
C PRO A 127 -3.95 17.77 8.79
N GLN A 128 -3.62 17.73 7.50
CA GLN A 128 -3.44 18.93 6.67
C GLN A 128 -4.28 18.78 5.40
N PRO A 129 -5.21 19.71 5.12
CA PRO A 129 -6.00 19.68 3.91
C PRO A 129 -5.13 19.62 2.65
N GLY A 130 -5.47 18.72 1.73
CA GLY A 130 -4.74 18.56 0.46
C GLY A 130 -3.36 17.91 0.58
N ARG A 131 -3.03 17.28 1.72
CA ARG A 131 -1.80 16.51 1.95
C ARG A 131 -2.15 15.10 2.41
N ALA A 132 -1.21 14.18 2.22
CA ALA A 132 -1.33 12.82 2.72
C ALA A 132 -1.48 12.80 4.25
N ALA A 133 -2.25 11.84 4.76
CA ALA A 133 -2.32 11.49 6.17
C ALA A 133 -1.15 10.59 6.60
N GLY A 134 -0.55 9.86 5.65
CA GLY A 134 0.63 9.07 5.92
C GLY A 134 1.33 8.59 4.65
N LEU A 135 2.34 7.76 4.87
CA LEU A 135 3.24 7.24 3.87
C LEU A 135 3.63 5.81 4.23
N ARG A 136 3.75 4.96 3.21
CA ARG A 136 4.43 3.68 3.31
C ARG A 136 5.64 3.69 2.39
N LEU A 137 6.75 3.19 2.90
CA LEU A 137 8.00 3.01 2.17
C LEU A 137 8.35 1.53 2.09
N ARG A 138 8.92 1.14 0.96
CA ARG A 138 9.58 -0.15 0.74
C ARG A 138 10.92 0.12 0.11
N ILE A 139 11.98 -0.30 0.78
CA ILE A 139 13.37 -0.15 0.36
C ILE A 139 13.88 -1.54 0.02
N THR A 140 14.16 -1.77 -1.24
CA THR A 140 14.62 -3.06 -1.77
C THR A 140 16.05 -2.88 -2.30
N PRO A 141 17.04 -3.61 -1.77
CA PRO A 141 18.38 -3.60 -2.34
C PRO A 141 18.37 -4.07 -3.79
N GLU A 142 19.19 -3.42 -4.61
CA GLU A 142 19.55 -3.89 -5.93
C GLU A 142 21.04 -4.27 -5.94
N VAL A 143 21.59 -4.57 -7.12
CA VAL A 143 23.01 -4.96 -7.24
C VAL A 143 23.92 -3.82 -6.79
N GLY A 144 24.91 -4.13 -5.96
CA GLY A 144 25.89 -3.17 -5.43
C GLY A 144 25.38 -2.42 -4.20
N THR A 145 25.61 -1.11 -4.14
CA THR A 145 25.18 -0.22 -3.04
C THR A 145 23.86 0.49 -3.33
N THR A 146 23.26 0.23 -4.48
CA THR A 146 22.02 0.85 -4.91
C THR A 146 20.81 0.18 -4.27
N VAL A 147 19.83 0.98 -3.89
CA VAL A 147 18.51 0.52 -3.48
C VAL A 147 17.45 1.09 -4.41
N LYS A 148 16.35 0.35 -4.55
CA LYS A 148 15.10 0.85 -5.10
C LYS A 148 14.16 1.20 -3.95
N VAL A 149 13.69 2.44 -3.95
CA VAL A 149 12.68 2.92 -3.02
C VAL A 149 11.35 2.95 -3.76
N ARG A 150 10.32 2.36 -3.15
CA ARG A 150 8.93 2.53 -3.53
C ARG A 150 8.20 3.22 -2.38
N PHE A 151 7.37 4.20 -2.71
CA PHE A 151 6.53 4.86 -1.74
C PHE A 151 5.08 4.94 -2.20
N ASP A 152 4.18 4.93 -1.22
CA ASP A 152 2.74 5.10 -1.38
C ASP A 152 2.25 6.06 -0.29
N ALA A 153 1.58 7.15 -0.68
CA ALA A 153 1.05 8.12 0.26
C ALA A 153 -0.42 8.44 -0.02
N SER A 154 -1.19 8.59 1.06
CA SER A 154 -2.64 8.84 1.06
C SER A 154 -3.05 9.68 2.25
#